data_AF-A0A141SD16-F1
#
_entry.id   AF-A0A141SD16-F1
#
_cell.length_a   1.000
_cell.length_b   1.000
_cell.length_c   1.000
_cell.angle_alpha   90.00
_cell.angle_beta   90.00
_cell.angle_gamma   90.00
#
_symmetry.space_group_name_H-M   'P 1'
#
loop_
_entity.id
_entity.type
_entity.pdbx_description
1 polymer ?
#
loop_
_entity_poly.entity_id
_entity_poly.type
_entity_poly.pdbx_seq_one_letter_code
_entity_poly.pdbx_strand_id
1 'polypeptide(L)'
;MTNKLNIHLIKLKQIAHLVDPISINQQIKLVKDISHYNNKGTLDLLEFLIERRIKSKTPLSYIDGILFKHLYKSKSEEIQKFINENFCRGIVDLNSSFGIDYLPLQNVLLSNNFKSANKYTQMYLCQLAGLNKNNDRKWLYFTDIINLPSEDLNTIDKLWTIYSEGKFGFSIQRQIWLSNNKNWEQLWYRIGWKINNTAIRYPNEFIWDNTAPLGHLPLFNQLRGVQVLYSLFKHPVWETYK
;
A
#
# COMPACT_ATOMS: atom_id res chain seq x y z
N MET A 1 11.27 31.61 13.14
CA MET A 1 10.76 30.51 12.27
C MET A 1 11.54 29.19 12.44
N THR A 2 12.87 29.23 12.59
CA THR A 2 13.77 28.07 12.77
C THR A 2 13.40 27.12 13.92
N ASN A 3 12.88 27.64 15.04
CA ASN A 3 12.53 26.82 16.21
C ASN A 3 11.38 25.83 15.93
N LYS A 4 10.33 26.26 15.19
CA LYS A 4 9.15 25.41 14.93
C LYS A 4 9.43 24.29 13.92
N LEU A 5 10.26 24.56 12.90
CA LEU A 5 10.76 23.54 11.97
C LEU A 5 11.55 22.46 12.71
N ASN A 6 12.49 22.86 13.58
CA ASN A 6 13.29 21.92 14.36
C ASN A 6 12.40 21.02 15.26
N ILE A 7 11.38 21.59 15.90
CA ILE A 7 10.42 20.80 16.70
C ILE A 7 9.68 19.79 15.83
N HIS A 8 9.23 20.17 14.62
CA HIS A 8 8.55 19.25 13.71
C HIS A 8 9.48 18.12 13.23
N LEU A 9 10.74 18.41 12.92
CA LEU A 9 11.73 17.40 12.52
C LEU A 9 12.07 16.42 13.64
N ILE A 10 12.16 16.90 14.89
CA ILE A 10 12.35 16.02 16.05
C ILE A 10 11.17 15.06 16.19
N LYS A 11 9.93 15.55 16.08
CA LYS A 11 8.74 14.70 16.09
C LYS A 11 8.74 13.68 14.95
N LEU A 12 9.13 14.10 13.75
CA LEU A 12 9.21 13.21 12.58
C LEU A 12 10.21 12.07 12.81
N LYS A 13 11.39 12.37 13.35
CA LYS A 13 12.39 11.36 13.72
C LYS A 13 11.85 10.40 14.77
N GLN A 14 11.19 10.90 15.81
CA GLN A 14 10.58 10.06 16.85
C GLN A 14 9.55 9.08 16.26
N ILE A 15 8.67 9.53 15.37
CA ILE A 15 7.66 8.69 14.70
C ILE A 15 8.31 7.56 13.89
N ALA A 16 9.47 7.82 13.29
CA ALA A 16 10.10 6.85 12.43
C ALA A 16 10.96 5.82 13.19
N HIS A 17 11.26 6.08 14.46
CA HIS A 17 11.97 5.17 15.37
C HIS A 17 11.04 4.45 16.35
N LEU A 18 9.84 5.00 16.60
CA LEU A 18 8.82 4.39 17.45
C LEU A 18 7.76 3.75 16.56
N VAL A 19 7.33 2.53 16.89
CA VAL A 19 6.14 1.96 16.26
C VAL A 19 4.92 2.79 16.70
N ASP A 20 4.46 3.66 15.80
CA ASP A 20 3.18 4.37 15.82
C ASP A 20 2.81 5.21 17.07
N PRO A 21 3.57 6.27 17.44
CA PRO A 21 3.17 7.15 18.55
C PRO A 21 2.00 8.08 18.18
N ILE A 22 1.74 8.32 16.89
CA ILE A 22 0.67 9.20 16.40
C ILE A 22 0.01 8.63 15.14
N SER A 23 -1.27 8.97 14.94
CA SER A 23 -2.08 8.49 13.81
C SER A 23 -1.51 8.90 12.45
N ILE A 24 -1.78 8.10 11.41
CA ILE A 24 -1.37 8.37 10.02
C ILE A 24 -1.80 9.77 9.56
N ASN A 25 -3.01 10.23 9.94
CA ASN A 25 -3.47 11.59 9.64
C ASN A 25 -2.58 12.68 10.24
N GLN A 26 -2.08 12.46 11.46
CA GLN A 26 -1.14 13.38 12.11
C GLN A 26 0.24 13.33 11.42
N GLN A 27 0.67 12.16 10.96
CA GLN A 27 1.91 12.02 10.17
C GLN A 27 1.83 12.80 8.84
N ILE A 28 0.72 12.63 8.09
CA ILE A 28 0.46 13.37 6.85
C ILE A 28 0.44 14.88 7.11
N LYS A 29 -0.26 15.30 8.17
CA LYS A 29 -0.30 16.72 8.57
C LYS A 29 1.10 17.24 8.90
N LEU A 30 1.91 16.48 9.64
CA LEU A 30 3.26 16.87 9.99
C LEU A 30 4.15 17.06 8.77
N VAL A 31 4.10 16.12 7.80
CA VAL A 31 4.86 16.23 6.55
C VAL A 31 4.44 17.48 5.75
N LYS A 32 3.13 17.73 5.64
CA LYS A 32 2.63 18.97 5.03
C LYS A 32 3.11 20.19 5.79
N ASP A 33 3.00 20.23 7.11
CA ASP A 33 3.41 21.38 7.91
C ASP A 33 4.92 21.67 7.73
N ILE A 34 5.76 20.64 7.61
CA ILE A 34 7.20 20.80 7.32
C ILE A 34 7.43 21.36 5.90
N SER A 35 6.71 20.86 4.90
CA SER A 35 6.89 21.31 3.51
C SER A 35 6.53 22.78 3.26
N HIS A 36 5.74 23.41 4.15
CA HIS A 36 5.40 24.84 4.04
C HIS A 36 6.55 25.77 4.47
N TYR A 37 7.62 25.26 5.09
CA TYR A 37 8.80 26.08 5.47
C TYR A 37 9.76 26.31 4.30
N ASN A 38 9.25 26.89 3.20
CA ASN A 38 9.97 27.18 1.96
C ASN A 38 10.70 25.94 1.39
N ASN A 39 11.68 26.14 0.50
CA ASN A 39 12.47 25.03 -0.07
C ASN A 39 13.21 24.22 1.01
N LYS A 40 13.59 24.86 2.13
CA LYS A 40 14.31 24.20 3.23
C LYS A 40 13.54 23.02 3.82
N GLY A 41 12.24 23.20 4.11
CA GLY A 41 11.43 22.12 4.68
C GLY A 41 11.35 20.89 3.77
N THR A 42 11.20 21.10 2.47
CA THR A 42 11.19 20.01 1.47
C THR A 42 12.53 19.29 1.39
N LEU A 43 13.65 20.02 1.44
CA LEU A 43 14.99 19.44 1.49
C LEU A 43 15.22 18.63 2.77
N ASP A 44 14.74 19.11 3.92
CA ASP A 44 14.84 18.38 5.19
C ASP A 44 14.02 17.07 5.14
N LEU A 45 12.86 17.06 4.47
CA LEU A 45 12.08 15.83 4.24
C LEU A 45 12.81 14.86 3.31
N LEU A 46 13.49 15.37 2.27
CA LEU A 46 14.31 14.55 1.37
C LEU A 46 15.48 13.92 2.11
N GLU A 47 16.24 14.71 2.88
CA GLU A 47 17.37 14.20 3.67
C GLU A 47 16.91 13.12 4.66
N PHE A 48 15.72 13.29 5.25
CA PHE A 48 15.15 12.28 6.12
C PHE A 48 14.79 10.97 5.39
N LEU A 49 14.26 11.07 4.17
CA LEU A 49 14.02 9.88 3.35
C LEU A 49 15.32 9.19 2.94
N ILE A 50 16.35 9.95 2.56
CA ILE A 50 17.70 9.45 2.25
C ILE A 50 18.28 8.71 3.44
N GLU A 51 18.21 9.32 4.63
CA GLU A 51 18.70 8.72 5.87
C GLU A 51 18.06 7.34 6.11
N ARG A 52 16.74 7.24 5.95
CA ARG A 52 16.01 6.00 6.23
C ARG A 52 16.19 4.93 5.16
N ARG A 53 16.17 5.29 3.87
CA ARG A 53 16.13 4.33 2.76
C ARG A 53 17.51 3.99 2.20
N ILE A 54 18.47 4.92 2.24
CA ILE A 54 19.80 4.75 1.65
C ILE A 54 20.86 4.48 2.73
N LYS A 55 20.91 5.32 3.78
CA LYS A 55 21.99 5.28 4.78
C LYS A 55 21.76 4.23 5.86
N SER A 56 20.72 4.40 6.67
CA SER A 56 20.44 3.58 7.85
C SER A 56 19.64 2.30 7.55
N LYS A 57 18.99 2.20 6.38
CA LYS A 57 18.18 1.05 5.93
C LYS A 57 17.22 0.52 7.00
N THR A 58 16.53 1.42 7.69
CA THR A 58 15.55 1.03 8.72
C THR A 58 14.38 0.26 8.10
N PRO A 59 13.57 -0.48 8.89
CA PRO A 59 12.35 -1.09 8.39
C PRO A 59 11.44 -0.06 7.73
N LEU A 60 10.87 -0.45 6.58
CA LEU A 60 9.95 0.38 5.82
C LEU A 60 8.68 0.63 6.64
N SER A 61 8.20 1.87 6.68
CA SER A 61 6.97 2.22 7.37
C SER A 61 6.12 3.19 6.55
N TYR A 62 4.89 3.46 7.02
CA TYR A 62 3.96 4.36 6.33
C TYR A 62 4.52 5.77 6.16
N ILE A 63 5.36 6.25 7.08
CA ILE A 63 5.98 7.57 6.95
C ILE A 63 6.90 7.65 5.73
N ASP A 64 7.60 6.57 5.38
CA ASP A 64 8.44 6.53 4.17
C ASP A 64 7.57 6.71 2.92
N GLY A 65 6.42 6.03 2.87
CA GLY A 65 5.43 6.19 1.79
C GLY A 65 4.88 7.60 1.68
N ILE A 66 4.51 8.21 2.81
CA ILE A 66 4.01 9.59 2.87
C ILE A 66 5.07 10.58 2.36
N LEU A 67 6.32 10.45 2.85
CA LEU A 67 7.44 11.29 2.44
C LEU A 67 7.72 11.17 0.96
N PHE A 68 7.87 9.94 0.47
CA PHE A 68 8.18 9.68 -0.93
C PHE A 68 7.07 10.21 -1.85
N LYS A 69 5.81 9.96 -1.52
CA LYS A 69 4.67 10.46 -2.31
C LYS A 69 4.58 11.99 -2.32
N HIS A 70 4.93 12.63 -1.21
CA HIS A 70 5.01 14.09 -1.14
C HIS A 70 6.15 14.64 -2.03
N LEU A 71 7.35 14.08 -1.90
CA LEU A 71 8.53 14.49 -2.66
C LEU A 71 8.38 14.21 -4.16
N TYR A 72 7.81 13.06 -4.53
CA TYR A 72 7.49 12.67 -5.90
C TYR A 72 6.51 13.64 -6.58
N LYS A 73 5.65 14.32 -5.81
CA LYS A 73 4.70 15.34 -6.31
C LYS A 73 5.25 16.76 -6.22
N SER A 74 6.49 16.94 -5.74
CA SER A 74 7.13 18.25 -5.62
C SER A 74 7.30 18.90 -6.99
N LYS A 75 7.16 20.23 -7.06
CA LYS A 75 7.46 21.00 -8.27
C LYS A 75 8.92 21.44 -8.36
N SER A 76 9.73 21.14 -7.34
CA SER A 76 11.16 21.48 -7.34
C SER A 76 11.93 20.57 -8.30
N GLU A 77 12.62 21.16 -9.28
CA GLU A 77 13.45 20.45 -10.25
C GLU A 77 14.57 19.65 -9.57
N GLU A 78 15.18 20.20 -8.53
CA GLU A 78 16.22 19.54 -7.74
C GLU A 78 15.68 18.25 -7.09
N ILE A 79 14.51 18.33 -6.45
CA ILE A 79 13.88 17.17 -5.81
C ILE A 79 13.47 16.13 -6.86
N GLN A 80 12.87 16.57 -7.97
CA GLN A 80 12.46 15.66 -9.05
C GLN A 80 13.65 14.94 -9.66
N LYS A 81 14.74 15.66 -9.94
CA LYS A 81 15.98 15.08 -10.44
C LYS A 81 16.51 14.03 -9.47
N PHE A 82 16.60 14.35 -8.18
CA PHE A 82 17.08 13.41 -7.16
C PHE A 82 16.21 12.15 -7.08
N ILE A 83 14.88 12.31 -7.04
CA ILE A 83 13.91 11.21 -6.98
C ILE A 83 14.05 10.31 -8.21
N ASN A 84 14.21 10.88 -9.40
CA ASN A 84 14.40 10.11 -10.63
C ASN A 84 15.75 9.39 -10.68
N GLU A 85 16.82 9.96 -10.12
CA GLU A 85 18.15 9.34 -10.11
C GLU A 85 18.28 8.23 -9.05
N ASN A 86 17.69 8.42 -7.87
CA ASN A 86 17.94 7.57 -6.70
C ASN A 86 16.75 6.67 -6.32
N PHE A 87 15.53 7.03 -6.72
CA PHE A 87 14.30 6.34 -6.38
C PHE A 87 13.40 6.09 -7.60
N CYS A 88 13.98 5.92 -8.80
CA CYS A 88 13.23 5.62 -10.03
C CYS A 88 12.35 4.38 -9.94
N ARG A 89 12.78 3.38 -9.15
CA ARG A 89 12.02 2.17 -8.85
C ARG A 89 11.19 2.28 -7.57
N GLY A 90 11.10 3.46 -6.96
CA GLY A 90 10.37 3.69 -5.71
C GLY A 90 11.18 3.38 -4.46
N ILE A 91 10.45 3.19 -3.35
CA ILE A 91 11.02 2.92 -2.02
C ILE A 91 10.64 1.54 -1.49
N VAL A 92 9.84 0.80 -2.24
CA VAL A 92 9.44 -0.58 -1.94
C VAL A 92 10.28 -1.49 -2.83
N ASP A 93 10.90 -2.51 -2.24
CA ASP A 93 11.63 -3.51 -3.02
C ASP A 93 10.64 -4.31 -3.88
N LEU A 94 10.78 -4.21 -5.21
CA LEU A 94 9.88 -4.83 -6.19
C LEU A 94 10.29 -6.28 -6.46
N ASN A 95 10.33 -7.11 -5.43
CA ASN A 95 10.80 -8.49 -5.51
C ASN A 95 9.75 -9.40 -6.17
N SER A 96 10.20 -10.35 -7.00
CA SER A 96 9.35 -11.32 -7.67
C SER A 96 10.08 -12.62 -7.92
N SER A 97 9.44 -13.74 -7.58
CA SER A 97 9.99 -15.08 -7.83
C SER A 97 9.87 -15.50 -9.30
N PHE A 98 9.06 -14.78 -10.09
CA PHE A 98 8.85 -15.03 -11.52
C PHE A 98 9.28 -13.85 -12.42
N GLY A 99 10.00 -12.87 -11.86
CA GLY A 99 10.46 -11.70 -12.62
C GLY A 99 9.32 -10.80 -13.11
N ILE A 100 8.20 -10.72 -12.38
CA ILE A 100 7.11 -9.79 -12.68
C ILE A 100 7.59 -8.35 -12.43
N ASP A 101 7.36 -7.47 -13.42
CA ASP A 101 7.56 -6.05 -13.24
C ASP A 101 6.36 -5.41 -12.54
N TYR A 102 6.54 -5.03 -11.27
CA TYR A 102 5.55 -4.36 -10.43
C TYR A 102 5.60 -2.83 -10.53
N LEU A 103 6.51 -2.25 -11.31
CA LEU A 103 6.62 -0.80 -11.48
C LEU A 103 5.30 -0.16 -11.98
N PRO A 104 4.52 -0.77 -12.91
CA PRO A 104 3.22 -0.24 -13.30
C PRO A 104 2.24 -0.11 -12.12
N LEU A 105 2.18 -1.10 -11.22
CA LEU A 105 1.32 -1.07 -10.02
C LEU A 105 1.76 0.04 -9.06
N GLN A 106 3.06 0.18 -8.83
CA GLN A 106 3.60 1.28 -8.04
C GLN A 106 3.17 2.64 -8.58
N ASN A 107 3.34 2.87 -9.89
CA ASN A 107 3.06 4.17 -10.51
C ASN A 107 1.58 4.58 -10.39
N VAL A 108 0.66 3.63 -10.60
CA VAL A 108 -0.76 3.91 -10.44
C VAL A 108 -1.15 4.12 -8.97
N LEU A 109 -0.50 3.45 -8.02
CA LEU A 109 -0.72 3.67 -6.59
C LEU A 109 -0.20 5.04 -6.11
N LEU A 110 0.99 5.46 -6.54
CA LEU A 110 1.54 6.80 -6.26
C LEU A 110 0.62 7.92 -6.74
N SER A 111 -0.03 7.67 -7.88
CA SER A 111 -0.98 8.58 -8.52
C SER A 111 -2.39 8.49 -7.96
N ASN A 112 -2.63 7.67 -6.91
CA ASN A 112 -3.96 7.37 -6.34
C ASN A 112 -4.97 6.82 -7.36
N ASN A 113 -4.52 6.24 -8.47
CA ASN A 113 -5.39 5.59 -9.45
C ASN A 113 -5.70 4.15 -9.00
N PHE A 114 -6.44 4.04 -7.90
CA PHE A 114 -6.68 2.75 -7.24
C PHE A 114 -7.52 1.79 -8.08
N LYS A 115 -8.37 2.30 -8.99
CA LYS A 115 -9.10 1.48 -9.95
C LYS A 115 -8.17 0.74 -10.91
N SER A 116 -7.13 1.42 -11.40
CA SER A 116 -6.11 0.80 -12.25
C SER A 116 -5.18 -0.09 -11.44
N ALA A 117 -4.80 0.32 -10.22
CA ALA A 117 -4.03 -0.51 -9.30
C ALA A 117 -4.72 -1.86 -9.01
N ASN A 118 -6.04 -1.84 -8.81
CA ASN A 118 -6.83 -3.05 -8.63
C ASN A 118 -6.79 -3.95 -9.87
N LYS A 119 -6.92 -3.39 -11.07
CA LYS A 119 -6.81 -4.16 -12.32
C LYS A 119 -5.43 -4.81 -12.49
N TYR A 120 -4.34 -4.06 -12.26
CA TYR A 120 -2.98 -4.60 -12.29
C TYR A 120 -2.80 -5.71 -11.25
N THR A 121 -3.32 -5.50 -10.03
CA THR A 121 -3.27 -6.52 -8.97
C THR A 121 -3.96 -7.82 -9.41
N GLN A 122 -5.17 -7.75 -9.95
CA GLN A 122 -5.88 -8.96 -10.44
C GLN A 122 -5.13 -9.64 -11.58
N MET A 123 -4.57 -8.85 -12.52
CA MET A 123 -3.77 -9.37 -13.62
C MET A 123 -2.53 -10.11 -13.13
N TYR A 124 -1.76 -9.52 -12.20
CA TYR A 124 -0.56 -10.15 -11.66
C TYR A 124 -0.87 -11.42 -10.88
N LEU A 125 -1.93 -11.42 -10.06
CA LEU A 125 -2.34 -12.64 -9.35
C LEU A 125 -2.72 -13.77 -10.31
N CYS A 126 -3.39 -13.46 -11.43
CA CYS A 126 -3.67 -14.45 -12.48
C CYS A 126 -2.40 -14.93 -13.20
N GLN A 127 -1.45 -14.03 -13.46
CA GLN A 127 -0.15 -14.36 -14.07
C GLN A 127 0.69 -15.27 -13.15
N LEU A 128 0.76 -14.97 -11.86
CA LEU A 128 1.47 -15.78 -10.86
C LEU A 128 0.85 -17.18 -10.70
N ALA A 129 -0.47 -17.27 -10.84
CA ALA A 129 -1.18 -18.55 -10.90
C ALA A 129 -1.00 -19.31 -12.23
N GLY A 130 -0.20 -18.79 -13.17
CA GLY A 130 0.07 -19.41 -14.47
C GLY A 130 -1.11 -19.41 -15.44
N LEU A 131 -2.14 -18.60 -15.19
CA LEU A 131 -3.34 -18.58 -16.05
C LEU A 131 -3.00 -18.07 -17.45
N ASN A 132 -2.10 -17.09 -17.58
CA ASN A 132 -1.63 -16.58 -18.88
C ASN A 132 -0.93 -17.62 -19.78
N LYS A 133 -0.54 -18.79 -19.27
CA LYS A 133 0.09 -19.86 -20.04
C LYS A 133 -0.87 -21.00 -20.41
N ASN A 134 -1.89 -21.23 -19.59
CA ASN A 134 -2.65 -22.48 -19.60
C ASN A 134 -4.17 -22.31 -19.83
N ASN A 135 -4.75 -21.11 -19.67
CA ASN A 135 -6.16 -20.83 -19.98
C ASN A 135 -6.51 -19.33 -20.06
N ASP A 136 -7.61 -18.98 -20.74
CA ASP A 136 -8.08 -17.58 -20.82
C ASP A 136 -8.88 -17.12 -19.58
N ARG A 137 -8.78 -17.84 -18.46
CA ARG A 137 -9.57 -17.54 -17.26
C ARG A 137 -9.04 -16.30 -16.57
N LYS A 138 -9.95 -15.38 -16.22
CA LYS A 138 -9.63 -14.10 -15.56
C LYS A 138 -10.05 -14.07 -14.08
N TRP A 139 -10.11 -15.23 -13.42
CA TRP A 139 -10.44 -15.37 -12.00
C TRP A 139 -9.64 -16.51 -11.40
N LEU A 140 -9.45 -16.51 -10.08
CA LEU A 140 -8.67 -17.51 -9.34
C LEU A 140 -9.57 -18.50 -8.60
N TYR A 141 -9.14 -19.75 -8.52
CA TYR A 141 -9.63 -20.75 -7.58
C TYR A 141 -8.81 -20.67 -6.30
N PHE A 142 -9.34 -21.26 -5.23
CA PHE A 142 -8.63 -21.28 -3.95
C PHE A 142 -7.31 -22.07 -4.03
N THR A 143 -7.23 -23.10 -4.88
CA THR A 143 -6.01 -23.86 -5.16
C THR A 143 -4.94 -23.04 -5.87
N ASP A 144 -5.35 -22.08 -6.73
CA ASP A 144 -4.42 -21.16 -7.37
C ASP A 144 -3.73 -20.27 -6.32
N ILE A 145 -4.48 -19.83 -5.31
CA ILE A 145 -3.98 -18.97 -4.23
C ILE A 145 -2.91 -19.66 -3.38
N ILE A 146 -3.10 -20.95 -3.09
CA ILE A 146 -2.16 -21.74 -2.27
C ILE A 146 -0.76 -21.79 -2.90
N ASN A 147 -0.69 -21.74 -4.23
CA ASN A 147 0.56 -21.85 -4.98
C ASN A 147 1.19 -20.48 -5.33
N LEU A 148 0.58 -19.37 -4.92
CA LEU A 148 1.15 -18.06 -5.18
C LEU A 148 2.46 -17.87 -4.41
N PRO A 149 3.53 -17.34 -5.02
CA PRO A 149 4.77 -17.08 -4.29
C PRO A 149 4.56 -16.05 -3.18
N SER A 150 5.06 -16.36 -1.98
CA SER A 150 5.00 -15.44 -0.84
C SER A 150 5.72 -14.12 -1.12
N GLU A 151 6.83 -14.14 -1.85
CA GLU A 151 7.59 -12.94 -2.20
C GLU A 151 6.74 -11.96 -3.02
N ASP A 152 6.07 -12.45 -4.05
CA ASP A 152 5.20 -11.66 -4.92
C ASP A 152 3.97 -11.12 -4.20
N LEU A 153 3.29 -11.95 -3.39
CA LEU A 153 2.16 -11.51 -2.57
C LEU A 153 2.56 -10.42 -1.58
N ASN A 154 3.74 -10.56 -0.97
CA ASN A 154 4.30 -9.56 -0.06
C ASN A 154 4.62 -8.26 -0.80
N THR A 155 5.23 -8.32 -1.98
CA THR A 155 5.50 -7.13 -2.80
C THR A 155 4.21 -6.38 -3.14
N ILE A 156 3.20 -7.09 -3.64
CA ILE A 156 1.88 -6.50 -3.96
C ILE A 156 1.26 -5.85 -2.72
N ASP A 157 1.25 -6.57 -1.58
CA ASP A 157 0.65 -6.05 -0.35
C ASP A 157 1.40 -4.84 0.22
N LYS A 158 2.74 -4.86 0.20
CA LYS A 158 3.56 -3.71 0.60
C LYS A 158 3.31 -2.49 -0.27
N LEU A 159 3.20 -2.67 -1.58
CA LEU A 159 2.86 -1.56 -2.48
C LEU A 159 1.52 -0.92 -2.10
N TRP A 160 0.49 -1.75 -1.88
CA TRP A 160 -0.82 -1.27 -1.45
C TRP A 160 -0.75 -0.54 -0.11
N THR A 161 -0.17 -1.15 0.91
CA THR A 161 -0.14 -0.61 2.27
C THR A 161 0.67 0.68 2.35
N ILE A 162 1.83 0.75 1.70
CA ILE A 162 2.71 1.93 1.74
C ILE A 162 2.12 3.11 0.98
N TYR A 163 1.63 2.89 -0.24
CA TYR A 163 1.16 3.99 -1.10
C TYR A 163 -0.30 4.40 -0.88
N SER A 164 -1.06 3.60 -0.13
CA SER A 164 -2.38 3.97 0.40
C SER A 164 -2.34 4.57 1.81
N GLU A 165 -1.14 4.84 2.35
CA GLU A 165 -0.99 5.42 3.70
C GLU A 165 -1.61 4.49 4.76
N GLY A 166 -1.27 3.20 4.71
CA GLY A 166 -1.74 2.16 5.62
C GLY A 166 -3.20 1.76 5.48
N LYS A 167 -3.89 2.24 4.43
CA LYS A 167 -5.34 2.12 4.33
C LYS A 167 -5.82 0.84 3.64
N PHE A 168 -5.08 0.37 2.65
CA PHE A 168 -5.45 -0.71 1.74
C PHE A 168 -4.38 -1.79 1.73
N GLY A 169 -4.78 -3.03 1.42
CA GLY A 169 -3.91 -4.20 1.44
C GLY A 169 -4.66 -5.45 1.91
N PHE A 170 -4.19 -6.60 1.46
CA PHE A 170 -4.72 -7.90 1.91
C PHE A 170 -4.35 -8.16 3.37
N SER A 171 -3.17 -7.72 3.83
CA SER A 171 -2.78 -7.79 5.23
C SER A 171 -3.74 -6.99 6.12
N ILE A 172 -4.15 -5.79 5.69
CA ILE A 172 -5.14 -4.95 6.38
C ILE A 172 -6.51 -5.65 6.43
N GLN A 173 -6.98 -6.17 5.29
CA GLN A 173 -8.23 -6.93 5.26
C GLN A 173 -8.19 -8.16 6.19
N ARG A 174 -7.07 -8.89 6.19
CA ARG A 174 -6.86 -10.04 7.08
C ARG A 174 -6.89 -9.63 8.54
N GLN A 175 -6.23 -8.53 8.92
CA GLN A 175 -6.27 -8.02 10.29
C GLN A 175 -7.69 -7.67 10.74
N ILE A 176 -8.47 -7.00 9.88
CA ILE A 176 -9.88 -6.71 10.15
C ILE A 176 -10.68 -8.01 10.31
N TRP A 177 -10.47 -8.99 9.44
CA TRP A 177 -11.14 -10.28 9.53
C TRP A 177 -10.82 -11.02 10.83
N LEU A 178 -9.53 -11.06 11.22
CA LEU A 178 -9.09 -11.69 12.46
C LEU A 178 -9.65 -11.00 13.71
N SER A 179 -9.66 -9.66 13.73
CA SER A 179 -10.19 -8.88 14.87
C SER A 179 -11.71 -9.00 15.03
N ASN A 180 -12.41 -9.41 13.97
CA ASN A 180 -13.85 -9.70 13.99
C ASN A 180 -14.12 -11.21 14.10
N ASN A 181 -13.28 -11.96 14.81
CA ASN A 181 -13.44 -13.40 15.06
C ASN A 181 -13.63 -14.22 13.77
N LYS A 182 -12.97 -13.82 12.68
CA LYS A 182 -13.07 -14.46 11.36
C LYS A 182 -14.49 -14.44 10.77
N ASN A 183 -15.33 -13.50 11.19
CA ASN A 183 -16.69 -13.34 10.68
C ASN A 183 -16.69 -12.57 9.35
N TRP A 184 -17.11 -13.25 8.27
CA TRP A 184 -17.17 -12.67 6.92
C TRP A 184 -18.18 -11.53 6.79
N GLU A 185 -19.36 -11.68 7.39
CA GLU A 185 -20.39 -10.63 7.35
C GLU A 185 -19.88 -9.34 7.97
N GLN A 186 -19.22 -9.44 9.13
CA GLN A 186 -18.60 -8.28 9.77
C GLN A 186 -17.50 -7.67 8.90
N LEU A 187 -16.64 -8.50 8.27
CA LEU A 187 -15.63 -8.01 7.35
C LEU A 187 -16.25 -7.18 6.22
N TRP A 188 -17.31 -7.68 5.56
CA TRP A 188 -17.96 -6.99 4.44
C TRP A 188 -18.50 -5.62 4.81
N TYR A 189 -19.07 -5.47 6.01
CA TYR A 189 -19.49 -4.17 6.50
C TYR A 189 -18.31 -3.24 6.80
N ARG A 190 -17.27 -3.77 7.47
CA ARG A 190 -16.10 -2.97 7.88
C ARG A 190 -15.31 -2.42 6.71
N ILE A 191 -15.11 -3.24 5.66
CA ILE A 191 -14.40 -2.82 4.45
C ILE A 191 -15.31 -2.18 3.41
N GLY A 192 -16.63 -2.07 3.68
CA GLY A 192 -17.59 -1.44 2.79
C GLY A 192 -17.89 -2.21 1.51
N TRP A 193 -17.86 -3.53 1.54
CA TRP A 193 -18.34 -4.39 0.43
C TRP A 193 -19.83 -4.75 0.55
N LYS A 194 -20.45 -4.39 1.68
CA LYS A 194 -21.88 -4.58 1.94
C LYS A 194 -22.44 -3.35 2.66
N ILE A 195 -23.55 -2.82 2.18
CA ILE A 195 -24.26 -1.67 2.75
C ILE A 195 -25.74 -2.07 2.85
N ASN A 196 -26.37 -1.87 4.01
CA ASN A 196 -27.78 -2.18 4.25
C ASN A 196 -28.19 -3.58 3.77
N ASN A 197 -27.46 -4.62 4.22
CA ASN A 197 -27.63 -6.01 3.79
C ASN A 197 -27.41 -6.31 2.30
N THR A 198 -26.98 -5.35 1.49
CA THR A 198 -26.79 -5.51 0.05
C THR A 198 -25.32 -5.43 -0.34
N ALA A 199 -24.84 -6.40 -1.10
CA ALA A 199 -23.48 -6.36 -1.65
C ALA A 199 -23.37 -5.27 -2.72
N ILE A 200 -22.28 -4.51 -2.69
CA ILE A 200 -22.08 -3.42 -3.65
C ILE A 200 -21.65 -3.93 -5.04
N ARG A 201 -22.05 -3.22 -6.08
CA ARG A 201 -21.86 -3.60 -7.49
C ARG A 201 -20.58 -3.02 -8.09
N TYR A 202 -19.79 -3.89 -8.70
CA TYR A 202 -18.61 -3.50 -9.46
C TYR A 202 -18.99 -2.89 -10.82
N PRO A 203 -18.28 -1.86 -11.32
CA PRO A 203 -17.24 -1.10 -10.62
C PRO A 203 -17.76 0.14 -9.89
N ASN A 204 -19.01 0.54 -10.10
CA ASN A 204 -19.47 1.91 -9.85
C ASN A 204 -19.84 2.19 -8.39
N GLU A 205 -20.17 1.18 -7.59
CA GLU A 205 -20.52 1.35 -6.17
C GLU A 205 -19.31 1.20 -5.25
N PHE A 206 -18.14 0.83 -5.78
CA PHE A 206 -16.87 0.82 -5.05
C PHE A 206 -16.26 2.23 -5.02
N ILE A 207 -15.58 2.55 -3.91
CA ILE A 207 -14.93 3.84 -3.71
C ILE A 207 -13.45 3.71 -4.09
N TRP A 208 -13.05 4.42 -5.15
CA TRP A 208 -11.73 4.29 -5.77
C TRP A 208 -10.75 5.40 -5.37
N ASP A 209 -10.90 5.93 -4.16
CA ASP A 209 -10.08 7.02 -3.62
C ASP A 209 -9.86 6.85 -2.10
N ASN A 210 -9.15 7.82 -1.51
CA ASN A 210 -8.78 7.80 -0.10
C ASN A 210 -9.96 8.03 0.87
N THR A 211 -11.20 8.22 0.41
CA THR A 211 -12.39 8.31 1.27
C THR A 211 -12.98 6.93 1.59
N ALA A 212 -12.56 5.87 0.89
CA ALA A 212 -13.05 4.52 1.10
C ALA A 212 -12.83 4.01 2.55
N PRO A 213 -13.50 2.95 3.01
CA PRO A 213 -13.19 2.33 4.30
C PRO A 213 -11.79 1.71 4.38
N LEU A 214 -11.29 1.47 5.59
CA LEU A 214 -10.06 0.71 5.82
C LEU A 214 -10.21 -0.71 5.22
N GLY A 215 -9.22 -1.19 4.48
CA GLY A 215 -9.25 -2.50 3.83
C GLY A 215 -10.18 -2.59 2.61
N HIS A 216 -10.79 -1.49 2.15
CA HIS A 216 -11.72 -1.54 1.01
C HIS A 216 -11.11 -2.14 -0.27
N LEU A 217 -9.81 -1.90 -0.48
CA LEU A 217 -9.04 -2.36 -1.63
C LEU A 217 -7.80 -3.13 -1.18
N PRO A 218 -7.21 -3.94 -2.07
CA PRO A 218 -7.71 -4.39 -3.37
C PRO A 218 -8.93 -5.34 -3.28
N LEU A 219 -9.66 -5.51 -4.38
CA LEU A 219 -10.87 -6.33 -4.42
C LEU A 219 -10.57 -7.83 -4.63
N PHE A 220 -11.44 -8.68 -4.08
CA PHE A 220 -11.58 -10.08 -4.49
C PHE A 220 -13.05 -10.39 -4.73
N ASN A 221 -13.36 -10.97 -5.88
CA ASN A 221 -14.75 -11.23 -6.28
C ASN A 221 -15.38 -12.32 -5.40
N GLN A 222 -16.48 -11.98 -4.69
CA GLN A 222 -17.20 -12.88 -3.80
C GLN A 222 -18.38 -13.61 -4.47
N LEU A 223 -18.62 -13.44 -5.79
CA LEU A 223 -19.69 -14.14 -6.53
C LEU A 223 -19.54 -15.67 -6.52
N ARG A 224 -18.36 -16.19 -6.20
CA ARG A 224 -18.05 -17.62 -6.10
C ARG A 224 -17.81 -18.08 -4.66
N GLY A 225 -18.27 -17.29 -3.68
CA GLY A 225 -18.07 -17.54 -2.26
C GLY A 225 -16.69 -17.13 -1.76
N VAL A 226 -16.44 -17.44 -0.48
CA VAL A 226 -15.31 -16.88 0.30
C VAL A 226 -14.02 -17.68 0.22
N GLN A 227 -14.03 -18.87 -0.40
CA GLN A 227 -12.91 -19.82 -0.33
C GLN A 227 -11.59 -19.26 -0.87
N VAL A 228 -11.65 -18.43 -1.92
CA VAL A 228 -10.47 -17.81 -2.54
C VAL A 228 -9.85 -16.81 -1.56
N LEU A 229 -10.65 -15.88 -1.02
CA LEU A 229 -10.16 -14.89 -0.06
C LEU A 229 -9.76 -15.53 1.27
N TYR A 230 -10.46 -16.57 1.72
CA TYR A 230 -10.07 -17.37 2.87
C TYR A 230 -8.68 -17.97 2.69
N SER A 231 -8.42 -18.59 1.53
CA SER A 231 -7.11 -19.18 1.22
C SER A 231 -6.03 -18.10 1.16
N LEU A 232 -6.36 -16.92 0.64
CA LEU A 232 -5.45 -15.79 0.67
C LEU A 232 -5.12 -15.38 2.11
N PHE A 233 -6.11 -15.19 2.98
CA PHE A 233 -5.86 -14.82 4.39
C PHE A 233 -5.15 -15.91 5.20
N LYS A 234 -5.22 -17.17 4.74
CA LYS A 234 -4.49 -18.30 5.33
C LYS A 234 -3.11 -18.53 4.71
N HIS A 235 -2.76 -17.81 3.65
CA HIS A 235 -1.48 -17.93 2.99
C HIS A 235 -0.31 -17.67 3.98
N PRO A 236 0.78 -18.45 3.93
CA PRO A 236 1.89 -18.35 4.88
C PRO A 236 2.64 -17.01 4.84
N VAL A 237 2.51 -16.25 3.74
CA VAL A 237 3.13 -14.93 3.56
C VAL A 237 2.92 -13.99 4.76
N TRP A 238 1.74 -14.02 5.38
CA TRP A 238 1.39 -13.14 6.52
C TRP A 238 2.08 -13.50 7.83
N GLU A 239 2.68 -14.69 7.91
CA GLU A 239 3.48 -15.11 9.06
C GLU A 239 4.98 -14.96 8.76
N THR A 240 5.38 -15.10 7.49
CA THR A 240 6.77 -14.93 7.03
C THR A 240 7.22 -13.47 7.04
N TYR A 241 6.36 -12.54 6.65
CA TYR A 241 6.65 -11.10 6.58
C TYR A 241 5.79 -10.34 7.58
N LYS A 242 6.19 -10.34 8.85
CA LYS A 242 5.60 -9.51 9.92
C LYS A 242 6.38 -8.22 10.11
#